data_AF-A0AAV6T0A9-F1
#
_entry.id   AF-A0AAV6T0A9-F1
#
_cell.length_a   1.000
_cell.length_b   1.000
_cell.length_c   1.000
_cell.angle_alpha   90.00
_cell.angle_beta   90.00
_cell.angle_gamma   90.00
#
_symmetry.space_group_name_H-M   'P 1'
#
loop_
_entity.id
_entity.type
_entity.pdbx_description
1 polymer ?
#
loop_
_entity_poly.entity_id
_entity_poly.type
_entity_poly.pdbx_seq_one_letter_code
_entity_poly.pdbx_strand_id
1 'polypeptide(L)'
;MEEKLLPWQSPALIVPTLSALAVCYRDLECAEQAFAAAQRALPVVRRYGLDRHRVALLDLLVDVGYELGRPVAQVQEELMRLKDTERGQVSHSLKELVVQQFL
;
A
#
# COMPACT_ATOMS: atom_id res chain seq x y z
N MET A 1 24.49 -15.90 -3.84
CA MET A 1 25.01 -14.81 -2.99
C MET A 1 23.78 -14.24 -2.29
N GLU A 2 23.54 -14.64 -1.04
CA GLU A 2 22.45 -14.06 -0.25
C GLU A 2 22.91 -12.67 0.22
N GLU A 3 22.46 -11.60 -0.45
CA GLU A 3 22.64 -10.26 0.05
C GLU A 3 21.85 -10.11 1.35
N LYS A 4 22.58 -10.04 2.47
CA LYS A 4 22.02 -9.85 3.80
C LYS A 4 21.55 -8.40 3.90
N LEU A 5 20.26 -8.18 3.66
CA LEU A 5 19.60 -6.86 3.75
C LEU A 5 19.85 -6.24 5.13
N LEU A 6 20.24 -4.96 5.17
CA LEU A 6 20.32 -4.20 6.42
C LEU A 6 18.92 -4.14 7.08
N PRO A 7 18.82 -3.95 8.41
CA PRO A 7 17.53 -3.98 9.11
C PRO A 7 16.48 -3.02 8.51
N TRP A 8 16.89 -1.83 8.09
CA TRP A 8 16.06 -0.83 7.42
C TRP A 8 15.71 -1.17 5.96
N GLN A 9 16.44 -2.11 5.35
CA GLN A 9 16.12 -2.69 4.04
C GLN A 9 15.17 -3.89 4.17
N SER A 10 14.84 -4.30 5.39
CA SER A 10 13.87 -5.36 5.62
C SER A 10 12.48 -4.88 5.14
N PRO A 11 11.75 -5.71 4.38
CA PRO A 11 10.36 -5.45 4.01
C PRO A 11 9.48 -5.13 5.23
N ALA A 12 9.84 -5.72 6.38
CA ALA A 12 9.18 -5.51 7.66
C ALA A 12 9.26 -4.05 8.17
N LEU A 13 10.19 -3.23 7.68
CA LEU A 13 10.26 -1.80 8.01
C LEU A 13 9.86 -0.90 6.84
N ILE A 14 10.19 -1.30 5.60
CA ILE A 14 9.87 -0.48 4.41
C ILE A 14 8.37 -0.35 4.20
N VAL A 15 7.63 -1.47 4.23
CA VAL A 15 6.19 -1.46 3.94
C VAL A 15 5.40 -0.68 4.99
N PRO A 16 5.60 -0.89 6.31
CA PRO A 16 4.91 -0.10 7.32
C PRO A 16 5.25 1.39 7.24
N THR A 17 6.53 1.74 7.02
CA THR A 17 6.96 3.14 6.94
C THR A 17 6.35 3.86 5.74
N LEU A 18 6.41 3.26 4.55
CA LEU A 18 5.82 3.88 3.35
C LEU A 18 4.29 3.93 3.42
N SER A 19 3.65 2.92 4.02
CA SER A 19 2.21 2.92 4.26
C SER A 19 1.80 4.04 5.23
N ALA A 20 2.55 4.22 6.33
CA ALA A 20 2.32 5.30 7.28
C ALA A 20 2.49 6.67 6.62
N LEU A 21 3.54 6.86 5.82
CA LEU A 21 3.72 8.10 5.05
C LEU A 21 2.56 8.36 4.08
N ALA A 22 2.10 7.33 3.36
CA ALA A 22 0.97 7.46 2.44
C ALA A 22 -0.32 7.89 3.16
N VAL A 23 -0.60 7.29 4.33
CA VAL A 23 -1.74 7.69 5.19
C VAL A 23 -1.58 9.12 5.68
N CYS A 24 -0.42 9.50 6.22
CA CYS A 24 -0.17 10.86 6.69
C CYS A 24 -0.33 11.90 5.57
N TYR A 25 0.22 11.65 4.38
CA TYR A 25 0.05 12.56 3.25
C TYR A 25 -1.40 12.63 2.79
N ARG A 26 -2.13 11.51 2.81
CA ARG A 26 -3.56 11.51 2.48
C ARG A 26 -4.38 12.33 3.47
N ASP A 27 -4.13 12.16 4.77
CA ASP A 27 -4.79 12.90 5.85
C ASP A 27 -4.46 14.41 5.80
N LEU A 28 -3.31 14.78 5.25
CA LEU A 28 -2.87 16.17 5.03
C LEU A 28 -3.25 16.71 3.64
N GLU A 29 -4.12 16.02 2.90
CA GLU A 29 -4.59 16.40 1.55
C GLU A 29 -3.46 16.60 0.53
N CYS A 30 -2.32 15.96 0.76
CA CYS A 30 -1.15 15.97 -0.11
C CYS A 30 -1.19 14.78 -1.08
N ALA A 31 -2.14 14.79 -2.03
CA ALA A 31 -2.45 13.66 -2.90
C ALA A 31 -1.24 13.15 -3.73
N GLU A 32 -0.39 14.04 -4.26
CA GLU A 32 0.80 13.65 -5.01
C GLU A 32 1.81 12.88 -4.15
N GLN A 33 2.07 13.36 -2.93
CA GLN A 33 2.98 12.70 -2.01
C GLN A 33 2.41 11.36 -1.51
N ALA A 34 1.09 11.30 -1.29
CA ALA A 34 0.40 10.06 -0.94
C ALA A 34 0.53 9.02 -2.06
N PHE A 35 0.27 9.42 -3.31
CA PHE A 35 0.40 8.58 -4.50
C PHE A 35 1.85 8.09 -4.68
N ALA A 36 2.83 8.96 -4.52
CA ALA A 36 4.25 8.61 -4.63
C ALA A 36 4.70 7.63 -3.53
N ALA A 37 4.28 7.83 -2.28
CA ALA A 37 4.59 6.94 -1.17
C ALA A 37 3.98 5.55 -1.37
N ALA A 38 2.70 5.48 -1.76
CA ALA A 38 2.00 4.22 -1.99
C ALA A 38 2.58 3.44 -3.18
N GLN A 39 2.91 4.12 -4.29
CA GLN A 39 3.58 3.49 -5.43
C GLN A 39 4.95 2.90 -5.06
N ARG A 40 5.71 3.55 -4.19
CA ARG A 40 7.01 3.04 -3.73
C ARG A 40 6.87 1.79 -2.87
N ALA A 41 5.75 1.60 -2.17
CA ALA A 41 5.49 0.42 -1.36
C ALA A 41 5.07 -0.81 -2.20
N LEU A 42 4.39 -0.58 -3.34
CA LEU A 42 3.83 -1.63 -4.20
C LEU A 42 4.80 -2.76 -4.60
N PRO A 43 6.02 -2.47 -5.10
CA PRO A 43 6.96 -3.52 -5.49
C PRO A 43 7.33 -4.45 -4.33
N VAL A 44 7.42 -3.90 -3.10
CA VAL A 44 7.79 -4.67 -1.92
C VAL A 44 6.62 -5.56 -1.48
N VAL A 45 5.40 -5.01 -1.38
CA VAL A 45 4.23 -5.84 -0.99
C VAL A 45 3.95 -6.95 -2.01
N ARG A 46 4.15 -6.68 -3.31
CA ARG A 46 4.04 -7.70 -4.37
C ARG A 46 5.10 -8.79 -4.24
N ARG A 47 6.35 -8.39 -4.00
CA ARG A 47 7.48 -9.33 -3.89
C ARG A 47 7.35 -10.29 -2.71
N TYR A 48 6.80 -9.82 -1.60
CA TYR A 48 6.73 -10.58 -0.34
C TYR A 48 5.33 -11.11 -0.01
N GLY A 49 4.35 -10.99 -0.92
CA GLY A 49 3.01 -11.56 -0.72
C GLY A 49 2.26 -10.96 0.46
N LEU A 50 2.38 -9.65 0.68
CA LEU A 50 1.71 -8.94 1.77
C LEU A 50 0.32 -8.47 1.30
N ASP A 51 -0.59 -9.41 1.06
CA ASP A 51 -1.84 -9.15 0.34
C ASP A 51 -2.75 -8.13 1.03
N ARG A 52 -2.84 -8.14 2.37
CA ARG A 52 -3.61 -7.12 3.11
C ARG A 52 -3.09 -5.70 2.87
N HIS A 53 -1.77 -5.50 2.96
CA HIS A 53 -1.15 -4.21 2.66
C HIS A 53 -1.30 -3.87 1.18
N ARG A 54 -1.21 -4.86 0.29
CA ARG A 54 -1.37 -4.67 -1.15
C ARG A 54 -2.78 -4.18 -1.48
N VAL A 55 -3.83 -4.82 -0.97
CA VAL A 55 -5.23 -4.40 -1.16
C VAL A 55 -5.42 -2.97 -0.65
N ALA A 56 -4.98 -2.67 0.56
CA ALA A 56 -5.14 -1.34 1.15
C ALA A 56 -4.36 -0.24 0.40
N LEU A 57 -3.16 -0.55 -0.11
CA LEU A 57 -2.37 0.37 -0.94
C LEU A 57 -2.99 0.58 -2.32
N LEU A 58 -3.53 -0.47 -2.94
CA LEU A 58 -4.21 -0.38 -4.23
C LEU A 58 -5.51 0.43 -4.13
N ASP A 59 -6.31 0.25 -3.07
CA ASP A 59 -7.48 1.10 -2.79
C ASP A 59 -7.06 2.57 -2.71
N LEU A 60 -6.05 2.91 -1.91
CA LEU A 60 -5.57 4.28 -1.78
C LEU A 60 -5.09 4.84 -3.13
N LEU A 61 -4.34 4.06 -3.93
CA LEU A 61 -3.85 4.49 -5.23
C LEU A 61 -4.96 4.73 -6.26
N VAL A 62 -6.05 3.96 -6.20
CA VAL A 62 -7.24 4.20 -7.03
C VAL A 62 -7.87 5.53 -6.63
N ASP A 63 -8.10 5.74 -5.33
CA ASP A 63 -8.73 6.96 -4.80
C ASP A 63 -7.93 8.21 -5.15
N VAL A 64 -6.65 8.27 -4.77
CA VAL A 64 -5.80 9.45 -5.06
C VAL A 64 -5.45 9.56 -6.54
N GLY A 65 -5.45 8.44 -7.28
CA GLY A 65 -5.24 8.46 -8.72
C GLY A 65 -6.42 9.10 -9.47
N TYR A 66 -7.66 8.86 -9.04
CA TYR A 66 -8.83 9.57 -9.56
C TYR A 66 -8.76 11.07 -9.26
N GLU A 67 -8.40 11.45 -8.03
CA GLU A 67 -8.23 12.85 -7.61
C GLU A 67 -7.21 13.58 -8.49
N LEU A 68 -6.11 12.91 -8.83
CA LEU A 68 -5.03 13.46 -9.65
C LEU A 68 -5.25 13.29 -11.17
N GLY A 69 -6.36 12.68 -11.60
CA GLY A 69 -6.62 12.39 -13.02
C GLY A 69 -5.62 11.41 -13.66
N ARG A 70 -5.01 10.52 -12.87
CA ARG A 70 -4.02 9.52 -13.33
C ARG A 70 -4.71 8.23 -13.80
N PRO A 71 -4.11 7.48 -14.74
CA PRO A 71 -4.67 6.21 -15.18
C PRO A 71 -4.60 5.15 -14.06
N VAL A 72 -5.76 4.75 -13.53
CA VAL A 72 -5.87 3.77 -12.44
C VAL A 72 -6.47 2.43 -12.87
N ALA A 73 -6.82 2.24 -14.14
CA ALA A 73 -7.51 1.03 -14.62
C ALA A 73 -6.76 -0.27 -14.25
N GLN A 74 -5.45 -0.33 -14.47
CA GLN A 74 -4.64 -1.50 -14.13
C GLN A 74 -4.57 -1.75 -12.61
N VAL A 75 -4.49 -0.67 -11.82
CA VAL A 75 -4.47 -0.74 -10.35
C VAL A 75 -5.81 -1.27 -9.85
N GLN A 76 -6.91 -0.79 -10.42
CA GLN A 76 -8.27 -1.20 -10.11
C GLN A 76 -8.54 -2.66 -10.49
N GLU A 77 -8.06 -3.13 -11.65
CA GLU A 77 -8.17 -4.53 -12.05
C GLU A 77 -7.41 -5.47 -11.10
N GLU A 78 -6.22 -5.07 -10.65
CA GLU A 78 -5.43 -5.84 -9.68
C GLU A 78 -6.16 -5.93 -8.33
N LEU A 79 -6.71 -4.80 -7.87
CA LEU A 79 -7.50 -4.71 -6.65
C LEU A 79 -8.73 -5.63 -6.69
N MET A 80 -9.47 -5.62 -7.81
CA MET A 80 -10.65 -6.49 -7.98
C MET A 80 -10.27 -7.97 -7.88
N ARG A 81 -9.19 -8.39 -8.54
CA ARG A 81 -8.70 -9.78 -8.49
C ARG A 81 -8.34 -10.22 -7.07
N LEU A 82 -7.69 -9.35 -6.30
CA LEU A 82 -7.33 -9.64 -4.91
C LEU A 82 -8.58 -9.73 -4.02
N LYS A 83 -9.50 -8.77 -4.12
CA LYS A 83 -10.76 -8.76 -3.36
C LYS A 83 -11.65 -9.98 -3.67
N ASP A 84 -11.67 -10.44 -4.92
CA ASP A 84 -12.39 -11.67 -5.30
C ASP A 84 -11.74 -12.93 -4.71
N THR A 85 -10.41 -12.94 -4.56
CA THR A 85 -9.67 -14.04 -3.93
C THR A 85 -9.88 -14.08 -2.41
N GLU A 86 -10.08 -12.91 -1.78
CA GLU A 86 -10.25 -12.76 -0.33
C GLU A 86 -11.70 -12.82 0.17
N ARG A 87 -12.67 -13.24 -0.67
CA ARG A 87 -14.11 -13.30 -0.31
C ARG A 87 -14.34 -13.90 1.08
N GLY A 88 -14.70 -13.03 2.04
CA GLY A 88 -14.99 -13.39 3.42
C GLY A 88 -14.01 -12.85 4.48
N GLN A 89 -12.91 -12.21 4.08
CA GLN A 89 -12.01 -11.51 5.02
C GLN A 89 -12.45 -10.06 5.26
N VAL A 90 -12.26 -9.59 6.49
CA VAL A 90 -12.49 -8.19 6.86
C VAL A 90 -11.46 -7.33 6.11
N SER A 91 -11.93 -6.46 5.22
CA SER A 91 -11.07 -5.48 4.54
C SER A 91 -10.65 -4.41 5.54
N HIS A 92 -9.36 -4.36 5.86
CA HIS A 92 -8.79 -3.33 6.71
C HIS A 92 -8.36 -2.12 5.90
N SER A 93 -8.61 -0.92 6.42
CA SER A 93 -8.05 0.29 5.81
C SER A 93 -6.53 0.33 5.97
N LEU A 94 -5.83 1.07 5.09
CA LEU A 94 -4.38 1.24 5.21
C LEU A 94 -3.99 1.84 6.56
N LYS A 95 -4.83 2.74 7.08
CA LYS A 95 -4.66 3.37 8.39
C LYS A 95 -4.75 2.36 9.54
N GLU A 96 -5.73 1.44 9.50
CA GLU A 96 -5.85 0.37 10.50
C GLU A 96 -4.63 -0.55 10.50
N LEU A 97 -4.16 -0.96 9.33
CA LEU A 97 -2.97 -1.82 9.21
C LEU A 97 -1.71 -1.14 9.74
N VAL A 98 -1.55 0.15 9.47
CA VAL A 98 -0.44 0.94 10.01
C VAL A 98 -0.53 1.03 11.53
N VAL A 99 -1.70 1.37 12.09
CA VAL A 99 -1.88 1.48 13.55
C VAL A 99 -1.53 0.15 14.25
N GLN A 100 -1.94 -0.99 13.70
CA GLN A 100 -1.63 -2.31 14.27
C GLN A 100 -0.14 -2.67 14.23
N GLN A 101 0.65 -2.06 13.34
CA GLN A 101 2.08 -2.35 13.22
C GLN A 101 2.98 -1.49 14.11
N PHE A 102 2.47 -0.38 14.64
CA PHE A 102 3.23 0.57 15.45
C PHE A 102 2.74 0.64 16.92
N LEU A 103 1.82 -0.25 17.31
CA LEU A 103 1.42 -0.51 18.70
C LEU A 103 2.13 -1.77 19.22
#